data_AF-A0A442XZ66-F1
#
_entry.id   AF-A0A442XZ66-F1
#
_cell.length_a   1.000
_cell.length_b   1.000
_cell.length_c   1.000
_cell.angle_alpha   90.00
_cell.angle_beta   90.00
_cell.angle_gamma   90.00
#
_symmetry.space_group_name_H-M   'P 1'
#
loop_
_entity.id
_entity.type
_entity.pdbx_description
1 polymer ?
#
loop_
_entity_poly.entity_id
_entity_poly.type
_entity_poly.pdbx_seq_one_letter_code
_entity_poly.pdbx_strand_id
1 'polypeptide(L)'
;MVLDTRAKQVADEHHGVVAIGVGFNSAFFLHQFVGRRKGRVLALEWGRHNTDDRQLERRANSNIRDKDAGRSWNYTIGLVGGTNSWFGQTPRFLAYDFDRPTSYDDLEPFCCGPGGHAREQLCQGEKIL
;
A
#
# COMPACT_ATOMS: atom_id res chain seq x y z
N MET A 1 16.15 -1.97 -1.17
CA MET A 1 15.45 -1.39 -2.34
C MET A 1 16.36 -0.33 -2.93
N VAL A 2 16.59 -0.34 -4.25
CA VAL A 2 17.31 0.74 -4.94
C VAL A 2 16.25 1.64 -5.57
N LEU A 3 16.31 2.93 -5.27
CA LEU A 3 15.39 3.95 -5.79
C LEU A 3 16.09 4.80 -6.87
N ASP A 4 15.32 5.62 -7.58
CA ASP A 4 15.83 6.58 -8.58
C ASP A 4 16.64 5.95 -9.72
N THR A 5 16.27 4.72 -10.08
CA THR A 5 16.86 4.02 -11.23
C THR A 5 16.31 4.61 -12.53
N ARG A 6 17.20 4.95 -13.47
CA ARG A 6 16.79 5.46 -14.79
C ARG A 6 16.31 4.31 -15.67
N ALA A 7 15.31 4.58 -16.51
CA ALA A 7 14.76 3.58 -17.43
C ALA A 7 15.83 2.84 -18.25
N LYS A 8 16.85 3.55 -18.74
CA LYS A 8 17.97 2.94 -19.49
C LYS A 8 18.79 1.92 -18.70
N GLN A 9 18.80 1.99 -17.37
CA GLN A 9 19.56 1.07 -16.52
C GLN A 9 18.84 -0.25 -16.30
N VAL A 10 17.53 -0.31 -16.57
CA VAL A 10 16.68 -1.50 -16.40
C VAL A 10 16.08 -1.97 -17.72
N ALA A 11 16.28 -1.19 -18.80
CA ALA A 11 15.91 -1.58 -20.14
C ALA A 11 16.66 -2.87 -20.51
N ASP A 12 15.96 -3.78 -21.18
CA ASP A 12 16.49 -5.05 -21.66
C ASP A 12 16.97 -6.04 -20.56
N GLU A 13 16.79 -5.70 -19.28
CA GLU A 13 17.03 -6.62 -18.17
C GLU A 13 15.84 -7.57 -17.93
N HIS A 14 16.15 -8.84 -17.66
CA HIS A 14 15.15 -9.83 -17.27
C HIS A 14 14.76 -9.69 -15.79
N HIS A 15 13.46 -9.54 -15.54
CA HIS A 15 12.88 -9.45 -14.21
C HIS A 15 11.87 -10.57 -14.00
N GLY A 16 11.95 -11.26 -12.86
CA GLY A 16 11.01 -12.35 -12.55
C GLY A 16 9.60 -11.85 -12.22
N VAL A 17 9.51 -10.61 -11.73
CA VAL A 17 8.24 -9.90 -11.49
C VAL A 17 8.42 -8.44 -11.85
N VAL A 18 7.43 -7.88 -12.54
CA VAL A 18 7.28 -6.44 -12.77
C VAL A 18 5.99 -5.97 -12.12
N ALA A 19 6.08 -5.08 -11.15
CA ALA A 19 4.93 -4.43 -10.52
C ALA A 19 4.78 -3.01 -11.11
N ILE A 20 3.60 -2.71 -11.63
CA ILE A 20 3.28 -1.42 -12.26
C ILE A 20 2.27 -0.69 -11.36
N GLY A 21 2.59 0.53 -10.95
CA GLY A 21 1.82 1.26 -9.94
C GLY A 21 2.07 0.65 -8.57
N VAL A 22 3.05 1.18 -7.86
CA VAL A 22 3.51 0.64 -6.58
C VAL A 22 2.79 1.36 -5.44
N GLY A 23 1.47 1.23 -5.43
CA GLY A 23 0.61 1.66 -4.32
C GLY A 23 0.62 0.69 -3.14
N PHE A 24 -0.29 0.89 -2.19
CA PHE A 24 -0.43 0.04 -1.00
C PHE A 24 -0.51 -1.46 -1.33
N ASN A 25 -1.46 -1.87 -2.17
CA ASN A 25 -1.69 -3.27 -2.50
C ASN A 25 -0.44 -3.91 -3.13
N SER A 26 0.13 -3.26 -4.15
CA SER A 26 1.33 -3.73 -4.82
C SER A 26 2.50 -3.88 -3.85
N ALA A 27 2.74 -2.87 -3.00
CA ALA A 27 3.79 -2.92 -1.99
C ALA A 27 3.56 -4.03 -0.96
N PHE A 28 2.32 -4.23 -0.51
CA PHE A 28 1.92 -5.28 0.42
C PHE A 28 2.21 -6.68 -0.15
N PHE A 29 1.77 -6.95 -1.38
CA PHE A 29 2.04 -8.25 -2.02
C PHE A 29 3.52 -8.43 -2.35
N LEU A 30 4.20 -7.38 -2.81
CA LEU A 30 5.64 -7.43 -3.06
C LEU A 30 6.41 -7.76 -1.80
N HIS A 31 6.07 -7.18 -0.64
CA HIS A 31 6.70 -7.48 0.64
C HIS A 31 6.63 -8.98 0.99
N GLN A 32 5.45 -9.59 0.83
CA GLN A 32 5.29 -11.03 1.02
C GLN A 32 6.03 -11.85 -0.06
N PHE A 33 6.01 -11.40 -1.30
CA PHE A 33 6.65 -12.09 -2.42
C PHE A 33 8.17 -12.16 -2.26
N VAL A 34 8.83 -11.02 -1.98
CA VAL A 34 10.30 -10.97 -1.84
C VAL A 34 10.81 -11.74 -0.63
N GLY A 35 9.98 -11.90 0.41
CA GLY A 35 10.30 -12.75 1.57
C GLY A 35 10.25 -14.25 1.27
N ARG A 36 9.47 -14.68 0.26
CA ARG A 36 9.24 -16.10 -0.05
C ARG A 36 9.97 -16.59 -1.30
N ARG A 37 10.28 -15.69 -2.24
CA ARG A 37 10.86 -16.02 -3.54
C ARG A 37 12.11 -15.19 -3.77
N LYS A 38 13.21 -15.84 -4.16
CA LYS A 38 14.41 -15.17 -4.64
C LYS A 38 14.20 -14.78 -6.11
N GLY A 39 14.46 -13.52 -6.44
CA GLY A 39 14.36 -13.03 -7.81
C GLY A 39 14.53 -11.51 -7.89
N ARG A 40 14.81 -11.01 -9.09
CA ARG A 40 14.79 -9.56 -9.36
C ARG A 40 13.35 -9.11 -9.58
N VAL A 41 12.96 -8.10 -8.83
CA VAL A 41 11.65 -7.43 -8.93
C VAL A 41 11.88 -6.03 -9.47
N LEU A 42 11.20 -5.67 -10.56
CA LEU A 42 11.11 -4.30 -11.03
C LEU A 42 9.82 -3.68 -10.50
N ALA A 43 9.94 -2.57 -9.78
CA ALA A 43 8.81 -1.84 -9.24
C ALA A 43 8.74 -0.47 -9.92
N LEU A 44 7.70 -0.26 -10.73
CA LEU A 44 7.51 0.95 -11.53
C LEU A 44 6.43 1.82 -10.90
N GLU A 45 6.82 3.00 -10.46
CA GLU A 45 5.92 4.00 -9.90
C GLU A 45 6.04 5.30 -10.69
N TRP A 46 4.90 5.93 -10.99
CA TRP A 46 4.89 7.18 -11.74
C TRP A 46 5.37 8.35 -10.89
N GLY A 47 4.96 8.37 -9.62
CA GLY A 47 5.35 9.44 -8.71
C GLY A 47 6.70 9.23 -8.03
N ARG A 48 6.99 10.13 -7.10
CA ARG A 48 8.23 10.12 -6.30
C ARG A 48 8.12 9.21 -5.09
N HIS A 49 9.26 8.85 -4.54
CA HIS A 49 9.33 8.35 -3.17
C HIS A 49 9.35 9.54 -2.19
N ASN A 50 8.32 9.63 -1.34
CA ASN A 50 8.25 10.63 -0.27
C ASN A 50 8.78 10.01 1.02
N THR A 51 10.07 10.22 1.32
CA THR A 51 10.69 9.71 2.55
C THR A 51 10.03 10.29 3.80
N ASP A 52 10.09 9.54 4.90
CA ASP A 52 9.58 9.98 6.20
C ASP A 52 10.26 11.28 6.64
N ASP A 53 11.58 11.40 6.46
CA ASP A 53 12.34 12.63 6.76
C ASP A 53 11.74 13.86 6.07
N ARG A 54 11.44 13.76 4.77
CA ARG A 54 10.78 14.84 4.02
C ARG A 54 9.41 15.17 4.61
N GLN A 55 8.63 14.16 4.98
CA GLN A 55 7.29 14.35 5.53
C GLN A 55 7.34 15.04 6.90
N LEU A 56 8.28 14.64 7.75
CA LEU A 56 8.53 15.22 9.08
C LEU A 56 9.02 16.67 8.98
N GLU A 57 10.01 16.94 8.13
CA GLU A 57 10.54 18.28 7.88
C GLU A 57 9.46 19.25 7.39
N ARG A 58 8.61 18.78 6.46
CA ARG A 58 7.58 19.61 5.84
C ARG A 58 6.27 19.62 6.60
N ARG A 59 6.12 18.76 7.62
CA ARG A 59 4.84 18.46 8.29
C ARG A 59 3.72 18.18 7.29
N ALA A 60 4.03 17.42 6.25
CA ALA A 60 3.14 17.17 5.12
C ALA A 60 3.37 15.78 4.51
N ASN A 61 2.32 14.98 4.46
CA ASN A 61 2.39 13.60 3.98
C ASN A 61 2.35 13.51 2.44
N SER A 62 1.87 14.57 1.77
CA SER A 62 1.71 14.64 0.31
C SER A 62 2.62 15.71 -0.34
N ASN A 63 2.80 15.61 -1.66
CA ASN A 63 3.34 16.70 -2.49
C ASN A 63 2.24 17.67 -2.98
N ILE A 64 0.97 17.28 -2.87
CA ILE A 64 -0.18 18.08 -3.27
C ILE A 64 -0.37 19.18 -2.22
N ARG A 65 -0.35 20.43 -2.66
CA ARG A 65 -0.67 21.58 -1.80
C ARG A 65 -2.18 21.77 -1.79
N ASP A 66 -2.73 22.29 -0.69
CA ASP A 66 -4.17 22.56 -0.57
C ASP A 66 -4.72 23.43 -1.71
N LYS A 67 -3.94 24.39 -2.20
CA LYS A 67 -4.32 25.24 -3.34
C LYS A 67 -4.38 24.51 -4.69
N ASP A 68 -3.69 23.38 -4.80
CA ASP A 68 -3.61 22.55 -6.01
C ASP A 68 -4.67 21.43 -5.96
N ALA A 69 -5.42 21.32 -4.85
CA ALA A 69 -6.53 20.40 -4.62
C ALA A 69 -7.80 20.85 -5.39
N GLY A 70 -7.70 21.03 -6.70
CA GLY A 70 -8.81 21.52 -7.54
C GLY A 70 -10.01 20.57 -7.65
N ARG A 71 -9.92 19.34 -7.13
CA ARG A 71 -11.04 18.39 -6.97
C ARG A 71 -11.13 17.95 -5.51
N SER A 72 -12.33 17.58 -5.07
CA SER A 72 -12.59 17.11 -3.70
C SER A 72 -11.90 15.78 -3.34
N TRP A 73 -11.33 15.07 -4.32
CA TRP A 73 -10.65 13.79 -4.13
C TRP A 73 -9.26 13.83 -4.77
N ASN A 74 -8.24 14.16 -3.97
CA ASN A 74 -6.84 14.08 -4.38
C ASN A 74 -6.16 12.90 -3.72
N TYR A 75 -5.28 12.24 -4.46
CA TYR A 75 -4.46 11.15 -3.96
C TYR A 75 -3.01 11.38 -4.36
N THR A 76 -2.06 10.97 -3.51
CA THR A 76 -0.64 11.06 -3.85
C THR A 76 -0.32 10.11 -5.01
N ILE A 77 0.23 10.68 -6.08
CA ILE A 77 0.94 9.93 -7.12
C ILE A 77 2.38 9.78 -6.63
N GLY A 78 2.78 8.58 -6.23
CA GLY A 78 4.04 8.31 -5.56
C GLY A 78 4.07 6.92 -4.93
N LEU A 79 5.25 6.50 -4.47
CA LEU A 79 5.44 5.19 -3.85
C LEU A 79 4.50 5.02 -2.67
N VAL A 80 3.81 3.88 -2.58
CA VAL A 80 2.75 3.55 -1.59
C VAL A 80 1.42 4.31 -1.81
N GLY A 81 1.37 5.18 -2.83
CA GLY A 81 0.15 5.78 -3.37
C GLY A 81 -0.66 6.57 -2.34
N GLY A 82 -1.98 6.32 -2.32
CA GLY A 82 -2.96 6.99 -1.46
C GLY A 82 -2.69 6.87 0.04
N THR A 83 -1.88 5.91 0.48
CA THR A 83 -1.47 5.77 1.89
C THR A 83 -0.73 7.01 2.40
N ASN A 84 -0.01 7.72 1.53
CA ASN A 84 0.64 9.01 1.85
C ASN A 84 -0.36 10.17 2.06
N SER A 85 -1.65 9.96 1.82
CA SER A 85 -2.70 10.97 1.98
C SER A 85 -3.91 10.44 2.73
N TRP A 86 -3.75 9.30 3.39
CA TRP A 86 -4.78 8.66 4.16
C TRP A 86 -4.73 9.12 5.61
N PHE A 87 -5.90 9.33 6.21
CA PHE A 87 -6.05 9.76 7.61
C PHE A 87 -5.96 8.61 8.62
N GLY A 88 -5.47 7.42 8.21
CA GLY A 88 -5.26 6.29 9.11
C GLY A 88 -6.53 5.55 9.56
N GLN A 89 -7.70 5.92 9.03
CA GLN A 89 -8.97 5.25 9.36
C GLN A 89 -9.02 3.85 8.74
N THR A 90 -9.07 2.82 9.58
CA THR A 90 -9.08 1.39 9.21
C THR A 90 -10.42 0.71 9.53
N PRO A 91 -11.57 1.18 9.01
CA PRO A 91 -12.83 0.46 9.20
C PRO A 91 -12.73 -0.92 8.56
N ARG A 92 -13.30 -1.93 9.23
CA ARG A 92 -13.46 -3.27 8.67
C ARG A 92 -14.86 -3.37 8.05
N PHE A 93 -14.93 -4.08 6.93
CA PHE A 93 -16.22 -4.53 6.39
C PHE A 93 -16.91 -5.44 7.40
N LEU A 94 -18.24 -5.46 7.37
CA LEU A 94 -19.06 -6.41 8.11
C LEU A 94 -19.25 -7.68 7.28
N ALA A 95 -19.61 -8.79 7.92
CA ALA A 95 -19.73 -10.07 7.25
C ALA A 95 -20.72 -10.06 6.07
N TYR A 96 -21.78 -9.26 6.16
CA TYR A 96 -22.79 -9.14 5.12
C TYR A 96 -22.32 -8.32 3.89
N ASP A 97 -21.20 -7.58 3.99
CA ASP A 97 -20.64 -6.83 2.87
C ASP A 97 -19.98 -7.75 1.82
N PHE A 98 -19.85 -9.05 2.11
CA PHE A 98 -19.22 -10.06 1.26
C PHE A 98 -20.29 -10.92 0.56
N ASP A 99 -20.48 -10.74 -0.75
CA ASP A 99 -21.56 -11.39 -1.50
C ASP A 99 -21.10 -12.54 -2.43
N ARG A 100 -19.78 -12.83 -2.54
CA ARG A 100 -19.08 -13.95 -3.25
C ARG A 100 -17.64 -13.55 -3.64
N PRO A 101 -16.74 -14.48 -4.03
CA PRO A 101 -16.56 -15.86 -3.56
C PRO A 101 -15.72 -15.93 -2.28
N THR A 102 -15.18 -14.79 -1.83
CA THR A 102 -14.39 -14.67 -0.61
C THR A 102 -15.31 -14.21 0.53
N SER A 103 -15.34 -14.98 1.61
CA SER A 103 -16.08 -14.66 2.82
C SER A 103 -15.25 -13.80 3.78
N TYR A 104 -15.91 -13.23 4.79
CA TYR A 104 -15.22 -12.53 5.87
C TYR A 104 -14.18 -13.42 6.56
N ASP A 105 -14.57 -14.67 6.85
CA ASP A 105 -13.72 -15.65 7.55
C ASP A 105 -12.47 -16.02 6.71
N ASP A 106 -12.53 -15.90 5.39
CA ASP A 106 -11.36 -16.11 4.52
C ASP A 106 -10.34 -14.98 4.64
N LEU A 107 -10.77 -13.76 4.96
CA LEU A 107 -9.93 -12.56 5.02
C LEU A 107 -9.49 -12.20 6.44
N GLU A 108 -10.32 -12.51 7.44
CA GLU A 108 -10.06 -12.20 8.85
C GLU A 108 -8.66 -12.65 9.29
N PRO A 109 -8.16 -13.86 8.97
CA PRO A 109 -6.81 -14.27 9.36
C PRO A 109 -5.69 -13.39 8.78
N PHE A 110 -5.90 -12.75 7.64
CA PHE A 110 -4.93 -11.81 7.04
C PHE A 110 -5.01 -10.41 7.66
N CYS A 111 -6.18 -10.04 8.18
CA CYS A 111 -6.38 -8.79 8.91
C CYS A 111 -5.93 -8.88 10.38
N CYS A 112 -6.18 -10.03 11.04
CA CYS A 112 -6.09 -10.23 12.49
C CYS A 112 -5.05 -11.28 12.93
N GLY A 113 -4.46 -12.04 12.01
CA GLY A 113 -3.48 -13.07 12.32
C GLY A 113 -2.07 -12.51 12.63
N PRO A 114 -1.09 -13.37 12.92
CA PRO A 114 0.27 -12.99 13.34
C PRO A 114 1.10 -12.19 12.30
N GLY A 115 0.54 -11.91 11.11
CA GLY A 115 1.11 -11.02 10.09
C GLY A 115 0.29 -9.75 9.82
N GLY A 116 -0.85 -9.55 10.48
CA GLY A 116 -1.63 -8.31 10.43
C GLY A 116 -0.98 -7.24 11.29
N HIS A 117 -0.78 -6.03 10.76
CA HIS A 117 -0.29 -4.88 11.54
C HIS A 117 -1.34 -4.32 12.53
N ALA A 118 -2.58 -4.81 12.49
CA ALA A 118 -3.58 -4.49 13.49
C ALA A 118 -3.36 -5.39 14.71
N ARG A 119 -2.79 -4.82 15.78
CA ARG A 119 -2.71 -5.47 17.10
C ARG A 119 -4.08 -6.01 17.52
N GLU A 120 -4.07 -7.16 18.20
CA GLU A 120 -5.23 -7.94 18.71
C GLU A 120 -6.40 -7.12 19.29
N GLN A 121 -6.16 -5.91 19.79
CA GLN A 121 -7.20 -5.02 20.33
C GLN A 121 -8.25 -4.55 19.31
N LEU A 122 -7.93 -4.46 18.02
CA LEU A 122 -8.90 -4.08 16.97
C LEU A 122 -9.79 -5.24 16.50
N CYS A 123 -9.38 -6.47 16.79
CA CYS A 123 -10.06 -7.69 16.35
C CYS A 123 -11.10 -8.20 17.35
N GLN A 124 -11.15 -7.65 18.58
CA GLN A 124 -12.18 -7.95 19.59
C GLN A 124 -13.50 -7.18 19.38
N GLY A 125 -13.92 -6.98 18.13
CA GLY A 125 -15.28 -6.54 17.86
C GLY A 125 -16.22 -7.72 18.08
N GLU A 126 -17.03 -7.68 19.15
CA GLU A 126 -18.05 -8.70 19.41
C GLU A 126 -18.83 -9.01 18.13
N LYS A 127 -19.02 -10.30 17.85
CA LYS A 127 -20.02 -10.74 16.88
C LYS A 127 -21.37 -10.27 17.39
N ILE A 128 -21.82 -9.11 16.92
CA ILE A 128 -23.20 -8.66 17.15
C ILE A 128 -24.07 -9.61 16.33
N LEU A 129 -24.63 -10.59 17.04
CA LEU A 129 -25.71 -11.48 16.58
C LEU A 129 -27.00 -10.69 16.37
#